data_AF-A0A2J6Q075-F1
#
_entry.id   AF-A0A2J6Q075-F1
#
_cell.length_a   1.000
_cell.length_b   1.000
_cell.length_c   1.000
_cell.angle_alpha   90.00
_cell.angle_beta   90.00
_cell.angle_gamma   90.00
#
_symmetry.space_group_name_H-M   'P 1'
#
loop_
_entity.id
_entity.type
_entity.pdbx_description
1 polymer ?
#
loop_
_entity_poly.entity_id
_entity_poly.type
_entity_poly.pdbx_seq_one_letter_code
_entity_poly.pdbx_strand_id
1 'polypeptide(L)'
;MTTHPRCSNDVKILPLRVIDVGQPGTKHPFLYISQGESAAYTALSHCWGSTALLKTTTSNINSHRRELDWMALSKTLRDAITIT
;
A
#
# COMPACT_ATOMS: atom_id res chain seq x y z
N MET A 1 -19.78 -14.57 -11.55
CA MET A 1 -19.09 -14.05 -10.35
C MET A 1 -19.62 -14.81 -9.15
N THR A 2 -18.85 -15.77 -8.65
CA THR A 2 -19.28 -16.67 -7.56
C THR A 2 -19.11 -15.97 -6.22
N THR A 3 -20.23 -15.53 -5.63
CA THR A 3 -20.29 -15.02 -4.26
C THR A 3 -20.08 -16.19 -3.29
N HIS A 4 -18.85 -16.34 -2.81
CA HIS A 4 -18.51 -17.38 -1.85
C HIS A 4 -19.05 -16.99 -0.47
N PRO A 5 -19.79 -17.86 0.25
CA PRO A 5 -20.50 -17.51 1.50
C PRO A 5 -19.57 -17.13 2.68
N ARG A 6 -18.27 -17.42 2.59
CA ARG A 6 -17.25 -16.95 3.57
C ARG A 6 -16.50 -15.69 3.13
N CYS A 7 -16.70 -15.23 1.91
CA CYS A 7 -16.11 -13.98 1.43
C CYS A 7 -17.06 -12.83 1.78
N SER A 8 -16.75 -12.13 2.87
CA SER A 8 -17.36 -10.84 3.18
C SER A 8 -16.78 -9.79 2.22
N ASN A 9 -17.67 -9.15 1.45
CA ASN A 9 -17.37 -7.97 0.65
C ASN A 9 -17.52 -6.68 1.48
N ASP A 10 -17.43 -6.78 2.81
CA ASP A 10 -17.59 -5.61 3.67
C ASP A 10 -16.41 -4.66 3.47
N VAL A 11 -16.76 -3.37 3.32
CA VAL A 11 -15.79 -2.29 3.30
C VAL A 11 -15.12 -2.25 4.66
N LYS A 12 -13.81 -2.47 4.69
CA LYS A 12 -13.03 -2.53 5.92
C LYS A 12 -12.49 -1.16 6.28
N ILE A 13 -12.34 -0.92 7.59
CA ILE A 13 -11.64 0.25 8.11
C ILE A 13 -10.18 0.18 7.63
N LEU A 14 -9.67 1.28 7.09
CA LEU A 14 -8.29 1.36 6.64
C LEU A 14 -7.33 1.25 7.84
N PRO A 15 -6.21 0.53 7.69
CA PRO A 15 -5.08 0.66 8.60
C PRO A 15 -4.62 2.13 8.69
N LEU A 16 -4.11 2.55 9.86
CA LEU A 16 -3.64 3.92 10.10
C LEU A 16 -2.68 4.46 9.02
N ARG A 17 -1.93 3.55 8.39
CA ARG A 17 -0.96 3.84 7.34
C ARG A 17 -1.20 2.90 6.17
N VAL A 18 -1.55 3.44 5.03
CA VAL A 18 -1.73 2.70 3.78
C VAL A 18 -0.95 3.38 2.66
N ILE A 19 -0.62 2.60 1.63
CA ILE A 19 -0.01 3.15 0.41
C ILE A 19 -1.17 3.43 -0.54
N ASP A 20 -1.34 4.70 -0.91
CA ASP A 20 -2.15 5.06 -2.06
C ASP A 20 -1.29 4.83 -3.30
N VAL A 21 -1.72 3.91 -4.17
CA VAL A 21 -0.98 3.51 -5.36
C VAL A 21 -1.05 4.53 -6.49
N GLY A 22 -1.89 5.56 -6.34
CA GLY A 22 -2.14 6.54 -7.37
C GLY A 22 -2.78 5.93 -8.62
N GLN A 23 -2.74 6.69 -9.71
CA GLN A 23 -3.13 6.20 -11.02
C GLN A 23 -1.87 6.00 -11.87
N PRO A 24 -1.75 4.87 -12.59
CA PRO A 24 -0.62 4.61 -13.47
C PRO A 24 -0.38 5.79 -14.43
N GLY A 25 0.85 6.29 -14.46
CA GLY A 25 1.27 7.36 -15.37
C GLY A 25 0.85 8.79 -14.99
N THR A 26 0.13 8.99 -13.88
CA THR A 26 -0.30 10.34 -13.45
C THR A 26 0.12 10.69 -12.03
N LYS A 27 0.07 9.74 -11.09
CA LYS A 27 0.39 9.99 -9.69
C LYS A 27 1.27 8.87 -9.14
N HIS A 28 2.43 9.25 -8.61
CA HIS A 28 3.31 8.33 -7.93
C HIS A 28 2.70 7.84 -6.61
N PRO A 29 3.00 6.60 -6.19
CA PRO A 29 2.48 6.07 -4.95
C PRO A 29 3.01 6.88 -3.76
N PHE A 30 2.19 7.05 -2.73
CA PHE A 30 2.56 7.79 -1.53
C PHE A 30 1.95 7.18 -0.26
N LEU A 31 2.54 7.50 0.88
CA LEU A 31 2.04 7.10 2.19
C LEU A 31 0.84 7.96 2.57
N TYR A 32 -0.32 7.33 2.64
CA TYR A 32 -1.54 7.95 3.12
C TYR A 32 -1.80 7.56 4.59
N ILE A 33 -2.22 8.53 5.40
CA ILE A 33 -2.53 8.32 6.82
C ILE A 33 -4.03 8.43 6.99
N SER A 34 -4.68 7.29 7.17
CA SER A 34 -6.13 7.24 7.33
C SER A 34 -6.56 7.93 8.63
N GLN A 35 -7.75 8.50 8.63
CA GLN A 35 -8.45 9.06 9.79
C GLN A 35 -9.57 8.12 10.31
N GLY A 36 -9.51 6.82 9.98
CA GLY A 36 -10.50 5.82 10.41
C GLY A 36 -11.62 5.56 9.40
N GLU A 37 -11.45 6.02 8.17
CA GLU A 37 -12.37 5.75 7.06
C GLU A 37 -12.38 4.28 6.63
N SER A 38 -13.49 3.88 6.02
CA SER A 38 -13.67 2.55 5.45
C SER A 38 -13.53 2.62 3.94
N ALA A 39 -12.61 1.83 3.39
CA ALA A 39 -12.43 1.67 1.95
C ALA A 39 -11.93 0.26 1.60
N ALA A 40 -12.11 -0.13 0.34
CA ALA A 40 -11.51 -1.36 -0.17
C ALA A 40 -9.99 -1.20 -0.24
N TYR A 41 -9.24 -2.17 0.27
CA TYR A 41 -7.78 -2.19 0.21
C TYR A 41 -7.28 -3.63 0.04
N THR A 42 -6.08 -3.75 -0.51
CA THR A 42 -5.37 -5.02 -0.64
C THR A 42 -4.21 -5.07 0.35
N ALA A 43 -4.02 -6.21 1.02
CA ALA A 43 -2.88 -6.43 1.91
C ALA A 43 -1.89 -7.41 1.27
N LEU A 44 -0.61 -7.02 1.20
CA LEU A 44 0.48 -7.90 0.81
C LEU A 44 1.07 -8.57 2.06
N SER A 45 0.91 -9.88 2.18
CA SER A 45 1.52 -10.68 3.25
C SER A 45 2.63 -11.56 2.68
N HIS A 46 3.88 -11.17 2.93
CA HIS A 46 5.06 -11.91 2.48
C HIS A 46 6.16 -11.95 3.54
N CYS A 47 7.07 -12.91 3.44
CA CYS A 47 8.27 -12.94 4.25
C CYS A 47 9.26 -11.88 3.76
N TRP A 48 9.76 -11.05 4.67
CA TRP A 48 10.61 -9.88 4.39
C TRP A 48 11.98 -10.28 3.83
N GLY A 49 12.48 -11.48 4.17
CA GLY A 49 13.76 -11.99 3.71
C GLY A 49 14.95 -11.11 4.13
N SER A 50 16.07 -11.22 3.42
CA SER A 50 17.29 -10.42 3.62
C SER A 50 17.34 -9.16 2.75
N THR A 51 16.24 -8.80 2.09
CA THR A 51 16.20 -7.67 1.15
C THR A 51 16.02 -6.34 1.88
N ALA A 52 16.69 -5.29 1.39
CA ALA A 52 16.46 -3.93 1.85
C ALA A 52 15.00 -3.53 1.56
N LEU A 53 14.27 -3.26 2.64
CA LEU A 53 12.86 -2.88 2.58
C LEU A 53 12.71 -1.39 2.79
N LEU A 54 11.79 -0.80 2.05
CA LEU A 54 11.35 0.57 2.29
C LEU A 54 10.88 0.66 3.75
N LYS A 55 11.61 1.42 4.56
CA LYS A 55 11.31 1.59 5.98
C LYS A 55 10.81 3.00 6.23
N THR A 56 9.60 3.11 6.75
CA THR A 56 9.07 4.40 7.23
C THR A 56 9.57 4.65 8.65
N THR A 57 10.38 5.68 8.82
CA THR A 57 10.88 6.21 10.09
C THR A 57 10.20 7.54 10.40
N THR A 58 10.33 8.03 11.62
CA THR A 58 9.85 9.36 12.00
C THR A 58 10.52 10.48 11.19
N SER A 59 11.78 10.29 10.77
CA SER A 59 12.51 11.27 9.97
C SER A 59 12.05 11.34 8.51
N ASN A 60 11.61 10.23 7.91
CA ASN A 60 11.26 10.18 6.49
C ASN A 60 9.73 10.11 6.22
N ILE A 61 8.90 10.02 7.26
CA ILE A 61 7.43 9.92 7.11
C ILE A 61 6.83 11.04 6.27
N ASN A 62 7.29 12.29 6.44
CA ASN A 62 6.81 13.43 5.66
C ASN A 62 7.23 13.36 4.20
N SER A 63 8.38 12.74 3.91
CA SER A 63 8.81 12.48 2.53
C SER A 63 7.92 11.43 1.89
N HIS A 64 7.70 10.31 2.58
CA HIS A 64 6.83 9.24 2.07
C HIS A 64 5.39 9.70 1.86
N ARG A 65 4.90 10.66 2.65
CA ARG A 65 3.57 11.26 2.46
C ARG A 65 3.45 12.11 1.19
N ARG A 66 4.57 12.65 0.68
CA ARG A 66 4.59 13.35 -0.60
C ARG A 66 4.67 12.35 -1.75
N GLU A 67 5.62 11.41 -1.63
CA GLU A 67 5.91 10.44 -2.68
C GLU A 67 6.78 9.31 -2.12
N LEU A 68 6.56 8.09 -2.62
CA LEU A 68 7.47 6.97 -2.49
C LEU A 68 8.34 6.88 -3.74
N ASP A 69 9.65 6.89 -3.55
CA ASP A 69 10.60 6.69 -4.65
C ASP A 69 10.40 5.28 -5.24
N TRP A 70 9.82 5.24 -6.45
CA TRP A 70 9.53 4.01 -7.17
C TRP A 70 10.78 3.17 -7.43
N MET A 71 11.94 3.80 -7.66
CA MET A 71 13.19 3.08 -7.90
C MET A 71 13.78 2.48 -6.62
N ALA A 72 13.50 3.09 -5.47
CA ALA A 72 13.90 2.56 -4.16
C ALA A 72 13.01 1.42 -3.66
N LEU A 73 11.83 1.19 -4.27
CA LEU A 73 10.96 0.09 -3.92
C LEU A 73 11.55 -1.26 -4.34
N SER A 74 11.43 -2.25 -3.46
CA SER A 74 11.75 -3.63 -3.81
C SER A 74 10.89 -4.10 -4.99
N LYS A 75 11.38 -5.06 -5.75
CA LYS A 75 10.64 -5.64 -6.88
C LYS A 75 9.25 -6.12 -6.45
N THR A 76 9.16 -6.78 -5.31
CA THR A 76 7.88 -7.29 -4.79
C THR A 76 6.88 -6.18 -4.47
N LEU A 77 7.34 -5.04 -3.96
CA LEU A 77 6.45 -3.89 -3.73
C LEU A 77 5.98 -3.27 -5.05
N ARG A 78 6.86 -3.13 -6.03
CA ARG A 78 6.50 -2.64 -7.37
C ARG A 78 5.49 -3.55 -8.05
N ASP A 79 5.73 -4.85 -8.01
CA ASP A 79 4.83 -5.84 -8.59
C ASP A 79 3.46 -5.78 -7.89
N ALA A 80 3.44 -5.70 -6.55
CA ALA A 80 2.20 -5.58 -5.78
C ALA A 80 1.41 -4.30 -6.10
N ILE A 81 2.08 -3.17 -6.31
CA ILE A 81 1.44 -1.90 -6.71
C ILE A 81 0.94 -1.96 -8.16
N THR A 82 1.60 -2.72 -9.03
CA THR A 82 1.24 -2.81 -10.46
C THR A 82 -0.01 -3.67 -10.69
N ILE A 83 -0.30 -4.62 -9.81
CA ILE A 83 -1.43 -5.56 -9.97
C ILE A 83 -2.74 -5.10 -9.30
N THR A 84 -2.69 -4.03 -8.49
CA THR A 84 -3.87 -3.47 -7.79
C THR A 84 -4.61 -2.49 -8.68
#